data_AF-N0B4A8-F1
#
_entry.id   AF-N0B4A8-F1
#
_cell.length_a   1.000
_cell.length_b   1.000
_cell.length_c   1.000
_cell.angle_alpha   90.00
_cell.angle_beta   90.00
_cell.angle_gamma   90.00
#
_symmetry.space_group_name_H-M   'P 1'
#
loop_
_entity.id
_entity.type
_entity.pdbx_description
1 polymer ?
#
loop_
_entity_poly.entity_id
_entity_poly.type
_entity_poly.pdbx_seq_one_letter_code
_entity_poly.pdbx_strand_id
1 'polypeptide(L)' 'MAQQMGSGDFAELVHQMEQSDDDPRQCYALVKKRITEFRRSGQAVPDELSRLEKRLLTECMHASQGR' A
#
# COMPACT_ATOMS: atom_id res chain seq x y z
N MET A 1 -13.08 15.18 8.00
CA MET A 1 -12.02 15.67 7.09
C MET A 1 -11.15 14.47 6.76
N ALA A 2 -11.22 13.94 5.53
CA ALA A 2 -10.28 12.91 5.09
C ALA A 2 -8.91 13.59 5.00
N GLN A 3 -7.98 13.20 5.86
CA GLN A 3 -6.63 13.72 5.85
C GLN A 3 -6.00 13.26 4.53
N GLN A 4 -5.98 14.16 3.54
CA GLN A 4 -5.24 13.96 2.31
C GLN A 4 -3.79 13.72 2.72
N MET A 5 -3.28 12.54 2.39
CA MET A 5 -1.87 12.23 2.56
C MET A 5 -1.08 13.35 1.87
N GLY A 6 -0.02 13.86 2.51
CA GLY A 6 0.88 14.78 1.82
C GLY A 6 1.34 14.09 0.54
N SER A 7 1.13 14.72 -0.61
CA SER A 7 1.29 14.08 -1.92
C SER A 7 2.66 13.40 -2.11
N GLY A 8 3.68 13.85 -1.36
CA GLY A 8 5.02 13.24 -1.33
C GLY A 8 5.07 11.86 -0.65
N ASP A 9 4.37 11.64 0.46
CA ASP A 9 4.39 10.36 1.19
C ASP A 9 3.81 9.20 0.39
N PHE A 10 2.80 9.49 -0.42
CA PHE A 10 2.15 8.52 -1.30
C PHE A 10 2.97 8.32 -2.58
N ALA A 11 3.48 9.39 -3.18
CA ALA A 11 4.34 9.29 -4.37
C ALA A 11 5.62 8.47 -4.09
N GLU A 12 6.24 8.66 -2.94
CA GLU A 12 7.41 7.87 -2.53
C GLU A 12 7.06 6.38 -2.32
N LEU A 13 5.88 6.09 -1.78
CA LEU A 13 5.40 4.72 -1.61
C LEU A 13 5.17 4.05 -2.98
N VAL A 14 4.53 4.75 -3.91
CA VAL A 14 4.31 4.26 -5.28
C VAL A 14 5.65 4.01 -5.98
N HIS A 15 6.60 4.93 -5.84
CA HIS A 15 7.93 4.76 -6.42
C HIS A 15 8.67 3.52 -5.88
N GLN A 16 8.57 3.23 -4.58
CA GLN A 16 9.12 2.01 -3.99
C GLN A 16 8.44 0.74 -4.53
N MET A 17 7.13 0.81 -4.79
CA MET A 17 6.38 -0.29 -5.39
C MET A 17 6.81 -0.54 -6.84
N GLU A 18 7.04 0.50 -7.64
CA GLU A 18 7.57 0.37 -9.01
C GLU A 18 8.95 -0.32 -9.06
N GLN A 19 9.75 -0.19 -7.99
CA GLN A 19 11.04 -0.87 -7.87
C GLN A 19 10.93 -2.34 -7.40
N SER A 20 9.75 -2.79 -6.97
CA SER A 20 9.54 -4.11 -6.33
C SER A 20 9.26 -5.25 -7.32
N ASP A 21 9.96 -5.27 -8.45
CA ASP A 21 9.95 -6.31 -9.51
C ASP A 21 8.54 -6.79 -9.93
N ASP A 22 7.53 -5.93 -9.85
CA ASP A 22 6.12 -6.26 -10.08
C ASP A 22 5.54 -7.40 -9.20
N ASP A 23 6.20 -7.79 -8.10
CA ASP A 23 5.66 -8.78 -7.18
C ASP A 23 4.58 -8.12 -6.29
N PRO A 24 3.29 -8.51 -6.45
CA PRO A 24 2.22 -7.87 -5.71
C PRO A 24 2.32 -8.10 -4.20
N ARG A 25 3.02 -9.15 -3.75
CA ARG A 25 3.24 -9.47 -2.33
C ARG A 25 4.25 -8.53 -1.70
N GLN A 26 5.31 -8.16 -2.44
CA GLN A 26 6.25 -7.14 -1.98
C GLN A 26 5.56 -5.78 -1.86
N CYS A 27 4.83 -5.39 -2.90
CA CYS A 27 4.00 -4.20 -2.91
C CYS A 27 3.00 -4.17 -1.74
N TYR A 28 2.29 -5.29 -1.49
CA TYR A 28 1.35 -5.41 -0.38
C TYR A 28 2.04 -5.23 0.98
N ALA A 29 3.22 -5.84 1.16
CA ALA A 29 3.98 -5.71 2.40
C ALA A 29 4.40 -4.27 2.69
N LEU A 30 4.83 -3.52 1.65
CA LEU A 30 5.18 -2.09 1.77
C LEU A 30 3.98 -1.25 2.21
N VAL A 31 2.83 -1.40 1.55
CA VAL A 31 1.61 -0.66 1.89
C VAL A 31 1.13 -1.02 3.29
N LYS A 32 1.12 -2.31 3.65
CA LYS A 32 0.73 -2.77 4.98
C LYS A 32 1.64 -2.22 6.08
N LYS A 33 2.95 -2.12 5.82
CA LYS A 33 3.91 -1.50 6.74
C LYS A 33 3.54 -0.04 6.97
N ARG A 34 3.33 0.75 5.91
CA ARG A 34 2.96 2.16 6.03
C ARG A 34 1.63 2.34 6.77
N ILE A 35 0.60 1.55 6.46
CA ILE A 35 -0.68 1.54 7.19
C ILE A 35 -0.46 1.29 8.69
N THR A 36 0.42 0.35 9.03
CA THR A 36 0.76 0.03 10.42
C THR A 36 1.46 1.19 11.11
N GLU A 37 2.32 1.93 10.41
CA GLU A 37 2.99 3.14 10.93
C GLU A 37 1.98 4.24 11.25
N PHE A 38 1.02 4.52 10.35
CA PHE A 38 -0.08 5.45 10.62
C PHE A 38 -0.90 5.04 11.85
N ARG A 39 -1.25 3.75 11.96
CA ARG A 39 -1.98 3.24 13.12
C ARG A 39 -1.18 3.37 14.42
N ARG A 40 0.13 3.12 14.37
CA ARG A 40 1.03 3.23 15.52
C ARG A 40 1.26 4.68 15.95
N SER A 41 1.30 5.63 15.01
CA SER A 41 1.40 7.06 15.30
C SER A 41 0.07 7.65 15.80
N GLY A 42 -1.01 6.85 15.84
CA GLY A 42 -2.35 7.32 16.21
C GLY A 42 -3.00 8.18 15.12
N GLN A 43 -2.44 8.21 13.92
CA GLN A 43 -2.98 8.94 12.78
C GLN A 43 -4.04 8.10 12.06
N ALA A 44 -5.03 8.77 11.48
CA ALA A 44 -5.99 8.08 10.64
C ALA A 44 -5.28 7.56 9.39
N VAL A 45 -5.57 6.32 9.00
CA VAL A 45 -5.06 5.74 7.76
C VAL A 45 -5.81 6.38 6.59
N PRO A 46 -5.10 6.99 5.63
CA PRO A 46 -5.73 7.53 4.43
C PRO A 46 -6.53 6.48 3.66
N ASP A 47 -7.65 6.90 3.09
CA ASP A 47 -8.50 6.03 2.26
C ASP A 47 -7.74 5.47 1.06
N GLU A 48 -6.81 6.24 0.48
CA GLU A 48 -5.99 5.82 -0.65
C GLU A 48 -5.12 4.60 -0.31
N LEU A 49 -4.44 4.60 0.84
CA LEU A 49 -3.69 3.44 1.32
C LEU A 49 -4.61 2.23 1.54
N SER A 50 -5.78 2.46 2.13
CA SER A 50 -6.74 1.39 2.40
C SER A 50 -7.30 0.77 1.11
N ARG A 51 -7.50 1.58 0.07
CA ARG A 51 -7.90 1.10 -1.27
C ARG A 51 -6.76 0.33 -1.95
N LEU A 52 -5.54 0.85 -1.86
CA LEU A 52 -4.35 0.24 -2.45
C LEU A 52 -4.05 -1.13 -1.82
N GLU A 53 -4.14 -1.25 -0.49
CA GLU A 53 -3.99 -2.52 0.23
C GLU A 53 -4.96 -3.59 -0.30
N LYS A 54 -6.25 -3.24 -0.46
CA LYS A 54 -7.27 -4.17 -0.96
C LYS A 54 -6.99 -4.62 -2.39
N ARG A 55 -6.56 -3.71 -3.26
CA ARG A 55 -6.21 -4.02 -4.64
C ARG A 55 -5.03 -5.00 -4.70
N LEU A 56 -3.95 -4.70 -3.98
CA LEU A 56 -2.76 -5.53 -3.92
C LEU A 56 -3.03 -6.90 -3.30
N LEU A 57 -3.94 -7.00 -2.31
CA LEU A 57 -4.36 -8.27 -1.74
C LEU A 57 -5.01 -9.17 -2.82
N THR A 58 -5.89 -8.60 -3.65
CA THR A 58 -6.49 -9.31 -4.78
C THR A 58 -5.44 -9.72 -5.81
N GLU A 59 -4.49 -8.84 -6.13
CA GLU A 59 -3.38 -9.13 -7.06
C GLU A 59 -2.46 -10.23 -6.50
N CYS A 60 -2.19 -10.25 -5.19
CA CYS A 60 -1.47 -11.33 -4.52
C CYS A 60 -2.20 -12.67 -4.65
N MET A 61 -3.51 -12.67 -4.46
CA MET A 61 -4.33 -13.88 -4.62
C MET A 61 -4.26 -14.39 -6.06
N HIS A 62 -4.41 -13.51 -7.05
CA HIS A 62 -4.30 -13.86 -8.47
C HIS A 62 -2.89 -14.39 -8.82
N ALA A 63 -1.83 -13.74 -8.34
CA ALA A 63 -0.45 -14.18 -8.56
C ALA A 63 -0.15 -15.51 -7.86
N SER A 64 -0.78 -15.79 -6.72
CA SER A 64 -0.64 -17.06 -6.00
C SER A 64 -1.44 -18.21 -6.62
N GLN A 65 -2.52 -17.91 -7.32
CA GLN A 65 -3.37 -18.93 -7.94
C GLN A 65 -2.84 -19.44 -9.27
N GLY A 66 -1.87 -18.75 -9.89
CA GLY A 66 -1.15 -19.23 -11.06
C GLY A 66 -2.01 -19.33 -12.33
N ARG A 67 -1.44 -18.89 -13.46
CA ARG A 67 -1.88 -19.36 -14.78
C ARG A 67 -1.47 -20.80 -14.99
#